data_AF-A0A7C2YJ14-F1
#
_entry.id   AF-A0A7C2YJ14-F1
#
_cell.length_a   1.000
_cell.length_b   1.000
_cell.length_c   1.000
_cell.angle_alpha   90.00
_cell.angle_beta   90.00
_cell.angle_gamma   90.00
#
_symmetry.space_group_name_H-M   'P 1'
#
loop_
_entity.id
_entity.type
_entity.pdbx_description
1 polymer ?
#
loop_
_entity_poly.entity_id
_entity_poly.type
_entity_poly.pdbx_seq_one_letter_code
_entity_poly.pdbx_strand_id
1 'polypeptide(L)' 'MDYDRIFRAAIDRLHGEGRYRVFIDILRTKGQYPNAQCFAGHNGPKPITVWCSNDYLGM' A
#
# COMPACT_ATOMS: atom_id res chain seq x y z
N MET A 1 -16.36 29.31 -4.75
CA MET A 1 -15.09 28.64 -5.08
C MET A 1 -15.41 27.16 -5.26
N ASP A 2 -14.94 26.54 -6.33
CA ASP A 2 -15.19 25.13 -6.60
C ASP A 2 -14.03 24.29 -6.04
N TYR A 3 -14.20 23.82 -4.80
CA TYR A 3 -13.19 23.04 -4.09
C TYR A 3 -13.01 21.65 -4.70
N ASP A 4 -14.09 21.03 -5.19
CA ASP A 4 -14.03 19.72 -5.84
C ASP A 4 -13.13 19.77 -7.07
N ARG A 5 -13.26 20.83 -7.89
CA ARG A 5 -12.38 21.04 -9.04
C ARG A 5 -10.92 21.20 -8.63
N ILE A 6 -10.64 21.91 -7.54
CA ILE A 6 -9.27 22.11 -7.03
C ILE A 6 -8.66 20.78 -6.59
N PHE A 7 -9.40 19.97 -5.83
CA PHE A 7 -8.91 18.67 -5.37
C PHE A 7 -8.70 17.68 -6.52
N ARG A 8 -9.61 17.63 -7.50
CA ARG A 8 -9.45 16.79 -8.69
C ARG A 8 -8.19 17.16 -9.47
N ALA A 9 -7.98 18.45 -9.72
CA ALA A 9 -6.79 18.91 -10.43
C ALA A 9 -5.48 18.54 -9.69
N ALA A 10 -5.48 18.55 -8.35
CA ALA A 10 -4.32 18.12 -7.57
C ALA A 10 -4.05 16.61 -7.71
N ILE A 11 -5.10 15.78 -7.74
CA ILE A 11 -4.99 14.33 -7.95
C ILE A 11 -4.53 14.02 -9.38
N ASP A 12 -5.10 14.68 -10.38
CA ASP A 12 -4.73 14.51 -11.79
C ASP A 12 -3.26 14.85 -12.02
N ARG A 13 -2.75 15.87 -11.32
CA ARG A 13 -1.32 16.20 -11.34
C ARG A 13 -0.46 15.07 -10.76
N LEU A 14 -0.86 14.43 -9.65
CA LEU A 14 -0.15 13.29 -9.10
C LEU A 14 -0.13 12.10 -10.07
N HIS A 15 -1.23 11.88 -10.79
CA HIS A 15 -1.32 10.86 -11.84
C HIS A 15 -0.39 11.19 -13.01
N GLY A 16 -0.40 12.44 -13.50
CA GLY A 16 0.45 12.89 -14.60
C GLY A 16 1.94 12.87 -14.26
N GLU A 17 2.31 13.11 -13.00
CA GLU A 17 3.69 13.00 -12.52
C GLU A 17 4.11 11.54 -12.20
N GLY A 18 3.20 10.57 -12.28
CA GLY A 18 3.49 9.16 -12.01
C GLY A 18 3.84 8.83 -10.55
N ARG A 19 3.51 9.73 -9.62
CA ARG A 19 3.81 9.58 -8.17
C ARG A 19 2.58 9.45 -7.30
N TYR A 20 1.43 9.20 -7.92
CA TYR A 20 0.25 8.70 -7.21
C TYR A 20 0.53 7.33 -6.59
N ARG A 21 0.04 7.10 -5.37
CA ARG A 21 0.34 5.89 -4.58
C ARG A 21 -0.90 5.03 -4.46
N VAL A 22 -0.73 3.73 -4.73
CA VAL A 22 -1.70 2.69 -4.41
C VAL A 22 -1.09 1.86 -3.28
N PHE A 23 -1.80 1.79 -2.16
CA PHE A 23 -1.30 1.05 -1.00
C PHE A 23 -1.59 -0.43 -1.13
N ILE A 24 -0.70 -1.25 -0.56
CA ILE A 24 -0.85 -2.70 -0.49
C ILE A 24 -1.26 -3.04 0.93
N ASP A 25 -2.47 -3.57 1.08
CA ASP A 25 -2.97 -4.03 2.37
C ASP A 25 -2.35 -5.38 2.72
N ILE A 26 -1.58 -5.41 3.82
CA ILE A 26 -0.91 -6.61 4.31
C ILE A 26 -1.07 -6.78 5.83
N LEU A 27 -1.08 -8.03 6.27
CA LEU A 27 -1.08 -8.42 7.69
C LEU A 27 0.13 -9.31 7.96
N ARG A 28 1.09 -8.82 8.77
CA ARG A 28 2.28 -9.61 9.16
C ARG A 28 1.91 -10.69 10.19
N THR A 29 2.50 -11.87 10.07
CA THR A 29 2.24 -12.99 10.99
C THR A 29 3.24 -12.96 12.15
N LYS A 30 2.75 -12.66 13.36
CA LYS A 30 3.57 -12.66 14.58
C LYS A 30 4.25 -14.03 14.78
N GLY A 31 5.55 -14.02 15.05
CA GLY A 31 6.36 -15.24 15.23
C GLY A 31 6.77 -15.94 13.93
N GLN A 32 6.37 -15.40 12.77
CA GLN A 32 6.77 -15.89 11.45
C GLN A 32 7.27 -14.75 10.54
N TYR A 33 7.94 -13.75 11.11
CA TYR A 33 8.56 -12.69 10.30
C TYR A 33 9.63 -13.28 9.38
N PRO A 34 9.75 -12.82 8.12
CA PRO A 34 9.06 -11.67 7.51
C PRO A 34 7.76 -12.01 6.73
N ASN A 35 7.08 -13.12 7.02
CA ASN A 35 5.88 -13.53 6.29
C ASN A 35 4.65 -12.65 6.62
N ALA A 36 3.78 -12.46 5.63
CA ALA A 36 2.53 -11.74 5.75
C ALA A 36 1.43 -12.31 4.83
N GLN A 37 0.18 -11.94 5.09
CA GLN A 37 -0.92 -12.12 4.15
C GLN A 37 -1.19 -10.81 3.43
N CYS A 38 -1.27 -10.86 2.10
CA CYS A 38 -1.62 -9.74 1.23
C CYS A 38 -3.09 -9.83 0.82
N PHE A 39 -3.82 -8.74 0.97
CA PHE A 39 -5.24 -8.62 0.63
C PHE A 39 -5.46 -7.81 -0.66
N ALA A 40 -4.38 -7.51 -1.39
CA ALA A 40 -4.49 -6.84 -2.68
C ALA A 40 -5.13 -7.78 -3.72
N GLY A 41 -6.40 -7.51 -4.06
CA GLY A 41 -7.16 -8.18 -5.12
C GLY A 41 -8.41 -8.92 -4.64
N HIS A 42 -9.27 -9.32 -5.58
CA HIS A 42 -10.58 -9.94 -5.29
C HIS A 42 -10.51 -11.43 -4.88
N ASN A 43 -9.33 -12.06 -4.91
CA ASN A 43 -9.18 -13.51 -4.70
C ASN A 43 -8.79 -13.89 -3.26
N GLY A 44 -9.10 -13.04 -2.28
CA GLY A 44 -8.81 -13.31 -0.86
C GLY A 44 -7.33 -13.20 -0.47
N PRO A 45 -7.01 -13.47 0.81
CA PRO A 45 -5.66 -13.32 1.35
C PRO A 45 -4.66 -14.30 0.70
N LYS A 46 -3.53 -13.76 0.23
CA LYS A 46 -2.42 -14.56 -0.33
C LYS A 46 -1.17 -14.45 0.56
N PRO A 47 -0.47 -15.56 0.84
CA PRO A 47 0.79 -15.51 1.57
C PRO A 47 1.87 -14.82 0.74
N ILE A 48 2.63 -13.92 1.37
CA ILE A 48 3.76 -13.17 0.78
C ILE A 48 4.93 -13.07 1.78
N THR A 49 6.10 -12.71 1.26
CA THR A 49 7.28 -12.34 2.06
C THR A 49 7.50 -10.83 1.98
N VAL A 50 7.63 -10.16 3.14
CA VAL A 50 7.84 -8.70 3.19
C VAL A 50 9.32 -8.37 3.06
N TRP A 51 9.69 -7.61 2.01
CA TRP A 51 11.07 -7.21 1.74
C TRP A 51 11.37 -5.72 1.98
N CYS A 52 10.33 -4.89 2.04
CA CYS A 52 10.44 -3.43 2.23
C CYS A 52 10.07 -2.98 3.65
N SER A 53 10.03 -3.91 4.62
CA SER A 53 9.78 -3.55 6.01
C SER A 53 10.97 -2.79 6.59
N ASN A 54 10.68 -1.81 7.43
CA ASN A 54 11.69 -1.13 8.26
C ASN A 54 11.87 -1.81 9.63
N ASP A 55 11.11 -2.87 9.92
CA ASP A 55 11.32 -3.70 11.11
C ASP A 55 12.49 -4.67 10.83
N TYR A 56 13.70 -4.14 10.98
CA TYR A 56 14.92 -4.84 10.63
C TYR A 56 15.29 -5.99 11.57
N LEU A 57 14.80 -5.95 12.81
CA LEU A 57 15.15 -6.92 13.85
C LEU A 57 14.01 -7.90 14.16
N GLY A 58 12.80 -7.68 13.63
CA GLY A 58 11.65 -8.54 13.84
C GLY A 58 11.21 -8.60 15.31
N MET A 59 11.38 -7.48 16.03
CA MET A 59 11.06 -7.36 17.46
C MET A 59 9.57 -7.14 17.73
#